data_AF-A0A353P150-F1
#
_entry.id   AF-A0A353P150-F1
#
_cell.length_a   1.000
_cell.length_b   1.000
_cell.length_c   1.000
_cell.angle_alpha   90.00
_cell.angle_beta   90.00
_cell.angle_gamma   90.00
#
_symmetry.space_group_name_H-M   'P 1'
#
loop_
_entity.id
_entity.type
_entity.pdbx_description
1 polymer ?
#
loop_
_entity_poly.entity_id
_entity_poly.type
_entity_poly.pdbx_seq_one_letter_code
_entity_poly.pdbx_strand_id
1 'polypeptide(L)'
;MQKKASTMELFARMYDSHSAREDTIVFPAWKSTLSPEQFDEMSEKFEEIEHKQFGEDGFDKAVKEIAAIEKQLGLADLSQFTASPIER
;
A
#
# COMPACT_ATOMS: atom_id res chain seq x y z
N MET A 1 17.80 19.34 6.54
CA MET A 1 17.48 18.27 5.58
C MET A 1 17.63 16.88 6.20
N GLN A 2 18.73 16.57 6.90
CA GLN A 2 18.97 15.26 7.55
C GLN A 2 17.82 14.73 8.43
N LYS A 3 17.20 15.59 9.24
CA LYS A 3 16.10 15.20 10.15
C LYS A 3 14.80 14.78 9.44
N LYS A 4 14.58 15.18 8.18
CA LYS A 4 13.37 14.81 7.42
C LYS A 4 13.53 13.46 6.73
N ALA A 5 14.69 13.20 6.13
CA ALA A 5 15.01 11.91 5.52
C ALA A 5 14.96 10.79 6.57
N SER A 6 15.56 11.01 7.75
CA SER A 6 15.52 10.02 8.84
C SER A 6 14.11 9.67 9.31
N THR A 7 13.18 10.64 9.30
CA THR A 7 11.79 10.38 9.70
C THR A 7 11.06 9.53 8.67
N MET A 8 11.28 9.78 7.38
CA MET A 8 10.68 8.97 6.30
C MET A 8 11.22 7.54 6.31
N GLU A 9 12.53 7.36 6.53
CA GLU A 9 13.13 6.03 6.68
C GLU A 9 12.57 5.25 7.88
N LEU A 10 12.41 5.92 9.03
CA LEU A 10 11.80 5.32 10.22
C LEU A 10 10.33 4.96 9.99
N PHE A 11 9.59 5.81 9.28
CA PHE A 11 8.21 5.54 8.91
C PHE A 11 8.11 4.33 7.98
N ALA A 12 8.89 4.29 6.90
CA ALA A 12 8.91 3.17 5.95
C ALA A 12 9.23 1.85 6.66
N ARG A 13 10.28 1.82 7.49
CA ARG A 13 10.66 0.63 8.27
C ARG A 13 9.54 0.13 9.19
N MET A 14 8.81 1.04 9.82
CA MET A 14 7.65 0.68 10.64
C MET A 14 6.51 0.15 9.78
N TYR A 15 6.20 0.84 8.68
CA TYR A 15 5.09 0.50 7.80
C TYR A 15 5.28 -0.87 7.13
N ASP A 16 6.50 -1.22 6.73
CA ASP A 16 6.81 -2.56 6.19
C ASP A 16 6.48 -3.69 7.19
N SER A 17 6.79 -3.46 8.48
CA SER A 17 6.46 -4.43 9.53
C SER A 17 4.96 -4.48 9.83
N HIS A 18 4.26 -3.37 9.63
CA HIS A 18 2.82 -3.27 9.80
C HIS A 18 2.08 -4.01 8.67
N SER A 19 2.36 -3.67 7.40
CA SER A 19 1.73 -4.31 6.24
C SER A 19 1.99 -5.82 6.20
N ALA A 20 3.21 -6.26 6.50
CA ALA A 20 3.54 -7.68 6.57
C ALA A 20 2.67 -8.44 7.59
N ARG A 21 2.33 -7.81 8.73
CA ARG A 21 1.45 -8.44 9.73
C ARG A 21 0.01 -8.46 9.27
N GLU A 22 -0.44 -7.43 8.57
CA GLU A 22 -1.77 -7.41 7.98
C GLU A 22 -1.94 -8.57 6.98
N ASP A 23 -1.00 -8.71 6.05
CA ASP A 23 -1.03 -9.74 5.01
C ASP A 23 -0.89 -11.17 5.53
N THR A 24 -0.07 -11.38 6.57
CA THR A 24 0.29 -12.73 7.03
C THR A 24 -0.45 -13.19 8.28
N ILE A 25 -1.03 -12.27 9.07
CA ILE A 25 -1.69 -12.59 10.33
C ILE A 25 -3.14 -12.08 10.32
N VAL A 26 -3.35 -10.78 10.14
CA VAL A 26 -4.66 -10.15 10.36
C VAL A 26 -5.66 -10.55 9.29
N PHE A 27 -5.37 -10.32 8.02
CA PHE A 27 -6.28 -10.63 6.93
C PHE A 27 -6.54 -12.14 6.77
N PRO A 28 -5.55 -13.03 6.94
CA PRO A 28 -5.83 -14.47 7.02
C PRO A 28 -6.76 -14.83 8.18
N ALA A 29 -6.52 -14.28 9.37
CA ALA A 29 -7.38 -14.53 10.52
C ALA A 29 -8.81 -14.08 10.23
N TRP A 30 -9.01 -12.86 9.72
CA TRP A 30 -10.32 -12.33 9.34
C TRP A 30 -11.05 -13.24 8.35
N LYS A 31 -10.39 -13.61 7.25
CA LYS A 31 -10.95 -14.51 6.24
C LYS A 31 -11.33 -15.88 6.80
N SER A 32 -10.63 -16.36 7.82
CA SER A 32 -10.91 -17.64 8.46
C SER A 32 -12.03 -17.59 9.51
N THR A 33 -12.30 -16.41 10.08
CA THR A 33 -13.21 -16.26 11.23
C THR A 33 -14.54 -15.61 10.90
N LEU A 34 -14.60 -14.83 9.82
CA LEU A 34 -15.82 -14.11 9.42
C LEU A 34 -16.65 -14.94 8.45
N SER A 35 -17.98 -14.82 8.56
CA SER A 35 -18.86 -15.30 7.49
C SER A 35 -18.74 -14.43 6.24
N PRO A 36 -19.16 -14.92 5.06
CA PRO A 36 -19.19 -14.11 3.85
C PRO A 36 -19.96 -12.80 4.03
N GLU A 37 -21.11 -12.83 4.71
CA GLU A 37 -21.94 -11.65 4.94
C GLU A 37 -21.25 -10.61 5.84
N GLN A 38 -20.54 -11.08 6.87
CA GLN A 38 -19.76 -10.19 7.75
C GLN A 38 -18.55 -9.58 7.02
N PHE A 39 -17.96 -10.34 6.10
CA PHE A 39 -16.88 -9.83 5.26
C PHE A 39 -17.39 -8.73 4.32
N ASP A 40 -18.53 -8.97 3.66
CA ASP A 40 -19.17 -7.99 2.77
C ASP A 40 -19.58 -6.71 3.52
N GLU A 41 -20.22 -6.82 4.69
CA GLU A 41 -20.57 -5.66 5.54
C GLU A 41 -19.34 -4.83 5.89
N MET A 42 -18.22 -5.50 6.19
CA MET A 42 -16.98 -4.82 6.54
C MET A 42 -16.32 -4.17 5.32
N SER A 43 -16.39 -4.79 4.15
CA SER A 43 -15.98 -4.19 2.88
C SER A 43 -16.76 -2.91 2.58
N GLU A 44 -18.09 -2.94 2.68
CA GLU A 44 -18.93 -1.74 2.49
C GLU A 44 -18.54 -0.60 3.46
N LYS A 45 -18.24 -0.96 4.72
CA LYS A 45 -17.79 0.03 5.71
C LYS A 45 -16.44 0.65 5.36
N PHE A 46 -15.52 -0.12 4.79
CA PHE A 46 -14.23 0.42 4.33
C PHE A 46 -14.41 1.36 3.14
N GLU A 47 -15.29 1.04 2.19
CA GLU A 47 -15.65 1.93 1.07
C GLU A 47 -16.24 3.25 1.57
N GLU A 48 -17.13 3.22 2.57
CA GLU A 48 -17.65 4.45 3.18
C GLU A 48 -16.55 5.30 3.82
N ILE A 49 -15.59 4.66 4.50
CA ILE A 49 -14.46 5.35 5.13
C ILE A 49 -13.56 5.95 4.05
N GLU A 50 -13.29 5.22 2.96
CA GLU A 50 -12.54 5.73 1.81
C GLU A 50 -13.20 6.99 1.27
N HIS A 51 -14.49 6.93 0.92
CA HIS A 51 -15.21 8.07 0.38
C HIS A 51 -15.21 9.28 1.34
N LYS A 52 -15.34 9.06 2.65
CA LYS A 52 -15.28 10.14 3.65
C LYS A 52 -13.89 10.76 3.74
N GLN A 53 -12.84 9.96 3.60
CA GLN A 53 -11.46 10.40 3.82
C GLN A 53 -10.80 10.96 2.55
N PHE A 54 -11.13 10.41 1.40
CA PHE A 54 -10.46 10.67 0.12
C PHE A 54 -11.41 11.13 -1.00
N GLY A 55 -12.73 11.13 -0.76
CA GLY A 55 -13.74 11.43 -1.77
C GLY A 55 -14.01 10.26 -2.72
N GLU A 56 -14.91 10.47 -3.69
CA GLU A 56 -15.14 9.48 -4.76
C GLU A 56 -13.85 9.24 -5.56
N ASP A 57 -13.58 7.99 -5.90
CA ASP A 57 -12.37 7.53 -6.60
C ASP A 57 -11.06 7.88 -5.87
N GLY A 58 -11.09 7.92 -4.53
CA GLY A 58 -9.96 8.33 -3.70
C GLY A 58 -8.71 7.48 -3.95
N PHE A 59 -8.87 6.16 -3.91
CA PHE A 59 -7.81 5.21 -4.22
C PHE A 59 -7.22 5.42 -5.62
N ASP A 60 -8.06 5.43 -6.65
CA ASP A 60 -7.65 5.57 -8.05
C ASP A 60 -6.90 6.88 -8.31
N LYS A 61 -7.34 7.98 -7.68
CA LYS A 61 -6.67 9.27 -7.76
C LYS A 61 -5.29 9.22 -7.11
N ALA A 62 -5.20 8.63 -5.91
CA ALA A 62 -3.93 8.46 -5.21
C ALA A 62 -2.95 7.62 -6.02
N VAL A 63 -3.39 6.49 -6.58
CA VAL A 63 -2.55 5.63 -7.44
C VAL A 63 -2.02 6.39 -8.65
N LYS A 64 -2.88 7.16 -9.33
CA LYS A 64 -2.47 7.99 -10.47
C LYS A 64 -1.45 9.06 -10.08
N GLU A 65 -1.65 9.72 -8.93
CA GLU A 65 -0.73 10.74 -8.42
C GLU A 65 0.64 10.14 -8.10
N ILE A 66 0.67 9.03 -7.35
CA ILE A 66 1.92 8.33 -7.00
C ILE A 66 2.64 7.86 -8.27
N ALA A 67 1.95 7.26 -9.23
CA ALA A 67 2.56 6.83 -10.49
C ALA A 67 3.18 8.01 -11.28
N ALA A 68 2.54 9.19 -11.25
CA ALA A 68 3.09 10.40 -11.86
C ALA A 68 4.36 10.87 -11.15
N ILE A 69 4.37 10.85 -9.81
CA ILE A 69 5.53 11.20 -8.99
C ILE A 69 6.69 10.23 -9.26
N GLU A 70 6.43 8.92 -9.24
CA GLU A 70 7.44 7.88 -9.53
C GLU A 70 8.06 8.08 -10.91
N LYS A 71 7.24 8.38 -11.92
CA LYS A 71 7.72 8.70 -13.27
C LYS A 71 8.62 9.94 -13.29
N GLN A 72 8.24 11.00 -12.59
CA GLN A 72 9.06 12.22 -12.49
C GLN A 72 10.38 11.99 -11.76
N LEU A 73 10.39 11.06 -10.80
CA LEU A 73 11.59 10.67 -10.05
C LEU A 73 12.43 9.60 -10.77
N GLY A 74 11.98 9.08 -11.92
CA GLY A 74 12.65 8.01 -12.65
C GLY A 74 12.49 6.61 -12.02
N LEU A 75 11.57 6.44 -11.07
CA LEU A 75 11.34 5.21 -10.30
C LEU A 75 10.34 4.25 -10.97
N ALA A 76 9.68 4.69 -12.05
CA ALA A 76 8.62 3.92 -12.71
C ALA A 76 9.09 2.62 -13.40
N ASP A 77 10.38 2.50 -13.71
CA ASP A 77 10.93 1.29 -14.33
C ASP A 77 11.44 0.32 -13.25
N LEU A 78 10.69 -0.73 -12.96
CA LEU A 78 11.08 -1.71 -11.94
C LEU A 78 12.36 -2.47 -12.27
N SER A 79 12.78 -2.52 -13.55
CA SER A 79 14.01 -3.23 -13.94
C SER A 79 15.25 -2.65 -13.27
N GLN A 80 15.22 -1.36 -12.91
CA GLN A 80 16.31 -0.67 -12.21
C GLN A 80 16.58 -1.21 -10.80
N PHE A 81 15.62 -1.91 -10.19
CA PHE A 81 15.72 -2.50 -8.85
C PHE A 81 15.98 -4.01 -8.89
N THR A 82 15.99 -4.60 -10.09
CA THR A 82 16.26 -6.02 -10.28
C THR A 82 17.68 -6.23 -10.79
N ALA A 83 18.34 -7.30 -10.34
CA ALA A 83 19.65 -7.66 -10.88
C ALA A 83 19.54 -7.90 -12.39
N SER A 84 20.48 -7.37 -13.17
CA SER A 84 20.53 -7.65 -14.61
C SER A 84 20.61 -9.18 -14.84
N PRO A 85 19.90 -9.71 -15.84
CA PRO A 85 19.99 -11.13 -16.17
C PRO A 85 21.46 -11.51 -16.36
N ILE A 86 21.91 -12.56 -15.67
CA ILE A 86 23.24 -13.12 -15.91
C ILE A 86 23.20 -13.73 -17.32
N GLU A 87 23.89 -13.11 -18.28
CA GLU A 87 24.15 -13.72 -19.59
C GLU A 87 24.93 -15.02 -19.35
N ARG A 88 24.35 -16.16 -19.76
CA ARG A 88 25.01 -17.48 -19.75
C ARG A 88 25.53 -17.83 -21.14
#